data_AF-A0A849P785-F1
#
_entry.id   AF-A0A849P785-F1
#
_cell.length_a   1.000
_cell.length_b   1.000
_cell.length_c   1.000
_cell.angle_alpha   90.00
_cell.angle_beta   90.00
_cell.angle_gamma   90.00
#
_symmetry.space_group_name_H-M   'P 1'
#
loop_
_entity.id
_entity.type
_entity.pdbx_description
1 polymer ?
#
loop_
_entity_poly.entity_id
_entity_poly.type
_entity_poly.pdbx_seq_one_letter_code
_entity_poly.pdbx_strand_id
1 'polypeptide(L)'
;MTTLIPVGLVVGLSPSLRGALIERLQSFLAKTVVLPISHRPVSVQGMCLCCQMHNETSDKLRQLFMQALQRKRAAFEQVWVDCKEGIDPSSVSYTLQQDFFLKERFREAGTILVLDRLLLEKVLTAYEDAMMYFSHTSLIVLAPALFKDERESQALVEKLEVIYEHIRIFQPTFQQASLIQFDELTPEYWENYQRSLPVLVSPTRHRLFV
;
A
#
# COMPACT_ATOMS: atom_id res chain seq x y z
N MET A 1 -26.55 1.59 -2.29
CA MET A 1 -25.33 1.32 -1.51
C MET A 1 -24.19 2.00 -2.23
N THR A 2 -23.53 2.99 -1.64
CA THR A 2 -22.38 3.65 -2.28
C THR A 2 -21.16 2.76 -2.07
N THR A 3 -20.65 2.16 -3.13
CA THR A 3 -19.41 1.37 -3.08
C THR A 3 -18.26 2.31 -2.77
N LEU A 4 -17.50 2.04 -1.69
CA LEU A 4 -16.31 2.80 -1.34
C LEU A 4 -15.21 2.57 -2.38
N ILE A 5 -14.51 3.64 -2.76
CA ILE A 5 -13.42 3.61 -3.73
C ILE A 5 -12.18 2.96 -3.08
N PRO A 6 -11.66 1.85 -3.59
CA PRO A 6 -10.42 1.24 -3.08
C PRO A 6 -9.21 2.17 -3.24
N VAL A 7 -8.40 2.23 -2.18
CA VAL A 7 -7.11 2.91 -2.11
C VAL A 7 -6.05 1.88 -1.76
N GLY A 8 -5.22 1.53 -2.73
CA GLY A 8 -4.06 0.68 -2.54
C GLY A 8 -2.78 1.50 -2.40
N LEU A 9 -1.77 0.94 -1.75
CA LEU A 9 -0.46 1.58 -1.63
C LEU A 9 0.59 0.81 -2.44
N VAL A 10 1.49 1.53 -3.11
CA VAL A 10 2.72 0.98 -3.66
C VAL A 10 3.90 1.62 -2.93
N VAL A 11 4.71 0.81 -2.27
CA VAL A 11 5.83 1.27 -1.43
C VAL A 11 7.12 0.61 -1.92
N GLY A 12 8.23 1.35 -1.95
CA GLY A 12 9.52 0.83 -2.37
C GLY A 12 10.58 1.91 -2.58
N LEU A 13 11.85 1.51 -2.62
CA LEU A 13 12.97 2.42 -2.84
C LEU A 13 13.09 2.85 -4.30
N SER A 14 13.18 1.88 -5.23
CA SER A 14 13.41 2.16 -6.64
C SER A 14 12.21 2.88 -7.30
N PRO A 15 12.36 4.15 -7.73
CA PRO A 15 11.29 4.87 -8.40
C PRO A 15 10.94 4.27 -9.75
N SER A 16 11.93 3.73 -10.48
CA SER A 16 11.71 3.08 -11.77
C SER A 16 10.90 1.81 -11.63
N LEU A 17 11.16 1.00 -10.60
CA LEU A 17 10.42 -0.24 -10.39
C LEU A 17 9.01 0.01 -9.87
N ARG A 18 8.82 0.99 -8.97
CA ARG A 18 7.47 1.44 -8.56
C ARG A 18 6.69 1.98 -9.76
N GLY A 19 7.31 2.81 -10.59
CA GLY A 19 6.71 3.33 -11.82
C GLY A 19 6.29 2.22 -12.79
N ALA A 20 7.18 1.26 -13.05
CA ALA A 20 6.88 0.11 -13.90
C ALA A 20 5.75 -0.77 -13.33
N LEU A 21 5.72 -0.98 -12.01
CA LEU A 21 4.62 -1.70 -11.35
C LEU A 21 3.30 -0.94 -11.53
N ILE A 22 3.31 0.36 -11.31
CA ILE A 22 2.13 1.22 -11.44
C ILE A 22 1.59 1.19 -12.88
N GLU A 23 2.46 1.35 -13.87
CA GLU A 23 2.07 1.26 -15.29
C GLU A 23 1.46 -0.11 -15.60
N ARG A 24 2.06 -1.18 -15.09
CA ARG A 24 1.55 -2.54 -15.23
C ARG A 24 0.17 -2.69 -14.56
N LEU A 25 0.00 -2.22 -13.33
CA LEU A 25 -1.30 -2.23 -12.64
C LEU A 25 -2.35 -1.41 -13.40
N GLN A 26 -2.00 -0.23 -13.91
CA GLN A 26 -2.90 0.59 -14.74
C GLN A 26 -3.31 -0.10 -16.03
N SER A 27 -2.47 -0.97 -16.60
CA SER A 27 -2.83 -1.76 -17.77
C SER A 27 -3.87 -2.84 -17.47
N PHE A 28 -3.90 -3.35 -16.23
CA PHE A 28 -4.88 -4.35 -15.79
C PHE A 28 -6.20 -3.72 -15.34
N LEU A 29 -6.12 -2.47 -14.88
CA LEU A 29 -7.15 -1.84 -14.09
C LEU A 29 -7.62 -0.55 -14.74
N ALA A 30 -8.75 -0.63 -15.45
CA ALA A 30 -9.41 0.53 -16.00
C ALA A 30 -9.75 1.56 -14.92
N LYS A 31 -9.78 2.85 -15.30
CA LYS A 31 -10.19 3.97 -14.43
C LYS A 31 -9.40 4.07 -13.12
N THR A 32 -8.10 3.77 -13.20
CA THR A 32 -7.16 3.91 -12.10
C THR A 32 -6.52 5.28 -12.06
N VAL A 33 -6.34 5.81 -10.85
CA VAL A 33 -5.57 7.04 -10.62
C VAL A 33 -4.38 6.74 -9.72
N VAL A 34 -3.24 7.30 -10.09
CA VAL A 34 -2.05 7.25 -9.25
C VAL A 34 -1.92 8.58 -8.54
N LEU A 35 -1.72 8.51 -7.23
CA LEU A 35 -1.53 9.64 -6.37
C LEU A 35 -0.13 9.55 -5.74
N PRO A 36 0.86 10.28 -6.27
CA PRO A 36 2.18 10.31 -5.65
C PRO A 36 2.09 11.06 -4.32
N ILE A 37 2.60 10.46 -3.25
CA ILE A 37 2.77 11.11 -1.95
C ILE A 37 4.27 11.29 -1.72
N SER A 38 4.66 12.52 -1.43
CA SER A 38 6.06 12.88 -1.26
C SER A 38 6.19 13.58 0.07
N HIS A 39 6.66 12.85 1.07
CA HIS A 39 6.98 13.48 2.33
C HIS A 39 8.15 14.46 2.12
N ARG A 40 7.93 15.75 2.42
CA ARG A 40 9.00 16.74 2.42
C ARG A 40 9.77 16.60 3.74
N PRO A 41 11.11 16.48 3.72
CA PRO A 41 11.88 16.56 4.95
C PRO A 41 11.55 17.87 5.69
N VAL A 42 11.30 17.73 6.98
CA VAL A 42 10.80 18.74 7.91
C VAL A 42 11.54 20.08 7.77
N SER A 43 10.83 21.16 7.45
CA SER A 43 11.26 22.53 7.81
C SER A 43 10.22 23.33 8.61
N VAL A 44 9.09 22.72 8.97
CA VAL A 44 8.09 23.36 9.84
C VAL A 44 8.27 22.83 11.25
N GLN A 45 8.83 23.68 12.12
CA GLN A 45 9.00 23.41 13.55
C GLN A 45 7.63 23.04 14.17
N GLY A 46 7.50 21.80 14.66
CA GLY A 46 6.40 21.39 15.56
C GLY A 46 5.41 20.32 15.06
N MET A 47 5.52 19.76 13.85
CA MET A 47 4.64 18.66 13.39
C MET A 47 5.40 17.33 13.28
N CYS A 48 4.85 16.24 13.82
CA CYS A 48 5.38 14.88 13.56
C CYS A 48 5.18 14.49 12.09
N LEU A 49 6.04 13.60 11.58
CA LEU A 49 5.91 13.00 10.24
C LEU A 49 4.52 12.39 10.04
N CYS A 50 3.96 11.77 11.08
CA CYS A 50 2.63 11.19 11.12
C CYS A 50 1.50 12.19 10.79
N CYS A 51 1.51 13.38 11.39
CA CYS A 51 0.49 14.41 11.17
C CYS A 51 0.63 15.04 9.77
N GLN A 52 1.86 15.16 9.27
CA GLN A 52 2.09 15.65 7.91
C GLN A 52 1.59 14.67 6.85
N MET A 53 1.87 13.37 7.04
CA MET A 53 1.36 12.30 6.17
C MET A 53 -0.17 12.27 6.17
N HIS A 54 -0.78 12.40 7.36
CA HIS A 54 -2.23 12.46 7.49
C HIS A 54 -2.82 13.61 6.68
N ASN A 55 -2.26 14.80 6.84
CA ASN A 55 -2.74 16.00 6.14
C ASN A 55 -2.54 15.89 4.63
N GLU A 56 -1.34 15.51 4.16
CA GLU A 56 -1.04 15.40 2.73
C GLU A 56 -1.93 14.35 2.04
N THR A 57 -2.07 13.17 2.66
CA THR A 57 -2.90 12.08 2.13
C THR A 57 -4.37 12.49 2.09
N SER A 58 -4.88 13.09 3.18
CA SER A 58 -6.26 13.57 3.27
C SER A 58 -6.55 14.64 2.22
N ASP A 59 -5.71 15.67 2.13
CA ASP A 59 -5.91 16.80 1.23
C ASP A 59 -5.87 16.35 -0.23
N LYS A 60 -4.91 15.50 -0.60
CA LYS A 60 -4.79 14.99 -1.96
C LYS A 60 -5.96 14.10 -2.36
N LEU A 61 -6.39 13.17 -1.50
CA LEU A 61 -7.54 12.30 -1.80
C LEU A 61 -8.85 13.10 -1.87
N ARG A 62 -9.03 14.08 -0.97
CA ARG A 62 -10.19 14.99 -1.01
C ARG A 62 -10.19 15.82 -2.29
N GLN A 63 -9.07 16.43 -2.64
CA GLN A 63 -8.93 17.20 -3.87
C GLN A 63 -9.22 16.33 -5.10
N LEU A 64 -8.66 15.12 -5.15
CA LEU A 64 -8.88 14.17 -6.23
C LEU A 64 -10.37 13.83 -6.40
N PHE A 65 -11.07 13.53 -5.31
CA PHE A 65 -12.51 13.27 -5.32
C PHE A 65 -13.30 14.49 -5.80
N MET A 66 -13.00 15.67 -5.27
CA MET A 66 -13.71 16.90 -5.63
C MET A 66 -13.49 17.29 -7.10
N GLN A 67 -12.30 17.05 -7.66
CA GLN A 67 -12.03 17.26 -9.08
C GLN A 67 -12.87 16.34 -9.97
N ALA A 68 -13.01 15.05 -9.61
CA ALA A 68 -13.88 14.13 -10.34
C ALA A 68 -15.36 14.53 -10.20
N LEU A 69 -15.81 14.90 -9.00
CA LEU A 69 -17.18 15.37 -8.75
C LEU A 69 -17.52 16.61 -9.58
N GLN A 70 -16.59 17.56 -9.68
CA GLN A 70 -16.71 18.78 -10.49
C GLN A 70 -16.46 18.56 -11.99
N ARG A 71 -16.24 17.32 -12.43
CA ARG A 71 -15.87 16.96 -13.81
C ARG A 71 -14.62 17.68 -14.34
N LYS A 72 -13.75 18.13 -13.44
CA LYS A 72 -12.41 18.66 -13.77
C LYS A 72 -11.40 17.57 -14.10
N ARG A 73 -11.74 16.31 -13.80
CA ARG A 73 -11.00 15.11 -14.21
C ARG A 73 -11.98 13.98 -14.52
N ALA A 74 -11.52 12.95 -15.25
CA ALA A 74 -12.29 11.74 -15.50
C ALA A 74 -12.65 11.01 -14.19
N ALA A 75 -13.83 10.39 -14.17
CA ALA A 75 -14.24 9.52 -13.07
C ALA A 75 -13.25 8.34 -12.92
N PHE A 76 -13.04 7.90 -11.68
CA PHE A 76 -12.12 6.82 -11.33
C PHE A 76 -12.80 5.82 -10.41
N GLU A 77 -12.33 4.58 -10.45
CA GLU A 77 -12.87 3.48 -9.66
C GLU A 77 -11.88 3.00 -8.59
N GLN A 78 -10.61 3.43 -8.66
CA GLN A 78 -9.59 3.10 -7.67
C GLN A 78 -8.46 4.12 -7.66
N VAL A 79 -7.76 4.17 -6.53
CA VAL A 79 -6.58 5.02 -6.33
C VAL A 79 -5.41 4.16 -5.89
N TRP A 80 -4.25 4.34 -6.52
CA TRP A 80 -2.97 3.83 -6.04
C TRP A 80 -2.16 4.99 -5.48
N VAL A 81 -1.85 4.92 -4.20
CA VAL A 81 -0.95 5.85 -3.56
C VAL A 81 0.48 5.38 -3.82
N ASP A 82 1.24 6.18 -4.56
CA ASP A 82 2.65 5.91 -4.82
C ASP A 82 3.51 6.53 -3.71
N CYS A 83 4.08 5.69 -2.86
CA CYS A 83 4.83 6.05 -1.67
C CYS A 83 6.32 5.74 -1.86
N LYS A 84 7.17 6.71 -1.53
CA LYS A 84 8.60 6.49 -1.36
C LYS A 84 8.90 5.65 -0.11
N GLU A 85 10.13 5.19 0.00
CA GLU A 85 10.65 4.54 1.20
C GLU A 85 10.46 5.37 2.47
N GLY A 86 10.41 4.70 3.61
CA GLY A 86 10.28 5.32 4.93
C GLY A 86 8.86 5.78 5.25
N ILE A 87 7.91 5.57 4.34
CA ILE A 87 6.49 5.71 4.64
C ILE A 87 6.02 4.41 5.30
N ASP A 88 5.58 4.52 6.53
CA ASP A 88 4.81 3.46 7.20
C ASP A 88 3.44 3.34 6.50
N PRO A 89 3.12 2.19 5.86
CA PRO A 89 1.83 1.97 5.21
C PRO A 89 0.64 2.15 6.15
N SER A 90 0.83 1.90 7.45
CA SER A 90 -0.21 2.08 8.48
C SER A 90 -0.72 3.52 8.54
N SER A 91 0.10 4.50 8.17
CA SER A 91 -0.25 5.92 8.19
C SER A 91 -1.36 6.29 7.20
N VAL A 92 -1.41 5.64 6.03
CA VAL A 92 -2.49 5.84 5.05
C VAL A 92 -3.75 5.15 5.53
N SER A 93 -3.65 3.91 6.03
CA SER A 93 -4.79 3.19 6.62
C SER A 93 -5.43 4.01 7.75
N TYR A 94 -4.60 4.51 8.67
CA TYR A 94 -5.02 5.42 9.74
C TYR A 94 -5.74 6.65 9.18
N THR A 95 -5.19 7.28 8.14
CA THR A 95 -5.80 8.47 7.52
C THR A 95 -7.17 8.19 6.93
N LEU A 96 -7.33 7.08 6.21
CA LEU A 96 -8.62 6.66 5.66
C LEU A 96 -9.66 6.38 6.74
N GLN A 97 -9.23 5.88 7.90
CA GLN A 97 -10.13 5.54 9.03
C GLN A 97 -10.51 6.74 9.90
N GLN A 98 -9.60 7.71 10.07
CA GLN A 98 -9.81 8.85 10.97
C GLN A 98 -10.44 10.06 10.28
N ASP A 99 -10.18 10.28 8.98
CA ASP A 99 -10.79 11.40 8.26
C ASP A 99 -12.23 11.05 7.86
N PHE A 100 -13.21 11.76 8.43
CA PHE A 100 -14.64 11.51 8.19
C PHE A 100 -15.02 11.59 6.71
N PHE A 101 -14.42 12.52 5.95
CA PHE A 101 -14.72 12.65 4.53
C PHE A 101 -14.21 11.43 3.76
N LEU A 102 -12.99 10.96 4.08
CA LEU A 102 -12.38 9.82 3.43
C LEU A 102 -13.05 8.50 3.79
N LYS A 103 -13.34 8.29 5.07
CA LYS A 103 -13.97 7.06 5.59
C LYS A 103 -15.29 6.71 4.90
N GLU A 104 -16.07 7.72 4.53
CA GLU A 104 -17.35 7.54 3.83
C GLU A 104 -17.23 7.35 2.31
N ARG A 105 -16.04 7.50 1.73
CA ARG A 105 -15.83 7.49 0.27
C ARG A 105 -14.77 6.52 -0.22
N PHE A 106 -13.80 6.20 0.63
CA PHE A 106 -12.66 5.38 0.31
C PHE A 106 -12.56 4.19 1.27
N ARG A 107 -11.96 3.10 0.80
CA ARG A 107 -11.59 1.95 1.62
C ARG A 107 -10.16 1.53 1.31
N GLU A 108 -9.46 0.98 2.27
CA GLU A 108 -8.15 0.39 2.03
C GLU A 108 -8.27 -0.87 1.16
N ALA A 109 -7.34 -1.03 0.22
CA ALA A 109 -7.27 -2.16 -0.71
C ALA A 109 -5.99 -3.01 -0.54
N GLY A 110 -5.16 -2.70 0.46
CA GLY A 110 -3.90 -3.37 0.74
C GLY A 110 -2.67 -2.59 0.28
N THR A 111 -1.51 -3.12 0.65
CA THR A 111 -0.20 -2.53 0.37
C THR A 111 0.65 -3.50 -0.44
N ILE A 112 1.19 -3.00 -1.54
CA ILE A 112 2.19 -3.69 -2.36
C ILE A 112 3.57 -3.13 -2.02
N LEU A 113 4.44 -4.00 -1.52
CA LEU A 113 5.85 -3.70 -1.31
C LEU A 113 6.66 -4.12 -2.53
N VAL A 114 7.33 -3.17 -3.15
CA VAL A 114 8.30 -3.40 -4.21
C VAL A 114 9.66 -3.63 -3.57
N LEU A 115 10.13 -4.87 -3.61
CA LEU A 115 11.38 -5.28 -2.97
C LEU A 115 12.50 -5.38 -4.00
N ASP A 116 13.43 -4.43 -3.94
CA ASP A 116 14.70 -4.45 -4.67
C ASP A 116 15.87 -4.82 -3.74
N ARG A 117 17.08 -4.95 -4.29
CA ARG A 117 18.27 -5.35 -3.53
C ARG A 117 18.60 -4.36 -2.41
N LEU A 118 18.42 -3.06 -2.65
CA LEU A 118 18.73 -2.02 -1.67
C LEU A 118 17.75 -2.07 -0.49
N LEU A 119 16.46 -2.26 -0.78
CA LEU A 119 15.44 -2.33 0.26
C LEU A 119 15.60 -3.62 1.05
N LEU A 120 15.90 -4.72 0.37
CA LEU A 120 16.24 -6.00 0.98
C LEU A 120 17.39 -5.82 1.97
N GLU A 121 18.53 -5.27 1.55
CA GLU A 121 19.68 -5.03 2.45
C GLU A 121 19.30 -4.18 3.66
N LYS A 122 18.48 -3.15 3.46
CA LYS A 122 18.00 -2.28 4.56
C LYS A 122 17.14 -3.04 5.57
N VAL A 123 16.09 -3.73 5.12
CA VAL A 123 15.19 -4.49 6.02
C VAL A 123 15.90 -5.69 6.64
N LEU A 124 16.92 -6.24 5.99
CA LEU A 124 17.73 -7.30 6.57
C LEU A 124 18.64 -6.81 7.71
N THR A 125 19.05 -5.55 7.67
CA THR A 125 19.97 -4.94 8.64
C THR A 125 19.25 -4.38 9.87
N ALA A 126 18.03 -3.86 9.70
CA ALA A 126 17.25 -3.24 10.77
C ALA A 126 15.89 -3.95 10.97
N TYR A 127 15.71 -4.57 12.13
CA TYR A 127 14.47 -5.28 12.46
C TYR A 127 13.25 -4.34 12.50
N GLU A 128 13.42 -3.11 12.98
CA GLU A 128 12.36 -2.10 13.01
C GLU A 128 11.87 -1.73 11.59
N ASP A 129 12.79 -1.57 10.64
CA ASP A 129 12.44 -1.34 9.23
C ASP A 129 11.68 -2.54 8.65
N ALA A 130 12.12 -3.77 8.95
CA ALA A 130 11.43 -4.98 8.51
C ALA A 130 9.99 -5.03 9.04
N MET A 131 9.79 -4.78 10.33
CA MET A 131 8.47 -4.77 10.94
C MET A 131 7.55 -3.74 10.29
N MET A 132 8.04 -2.51 10.10
CA MET A 132 7.27 -1.41 9.50
C MET A 132 6.72 -1.76 8.11
N TYR A 133 7.53 -2.38 7.25
CA TYR A 133 7.06 -2.76 5.91
C TYR A 133 6.20 -4.02 5.92
N PHE A 134 6.66 -5.09 6.58
CA PHE A 134 6.05 -6.41 6.43
C PHE A 134 4.74 -6.58 7.21
N SER A 135 4.50 -5.82 8.28
CA SER A 135 3.25 -5.95 9.07
C SER A 135 2.00 -5.40 8.39
N HIS A 136 2.16 -4.59 7.33
CA HIS A 136 1.04 -3.97 6.62
C HIS A 136 1.01 -4.33 5.14
N THR A 137 1.95 -5.16 4.68
CA THR A 137 2.08 -5.57 3.29
C THR A 137 1.21 -6.80 3.02
N SER A 138 0.40 -6.73 1.97
CA SER A 138 -0.43 -7.84 1.50
C SER A 138 0.17 -8.52 0.27
N LEU A 139 1.05 -7.85 -0.47
CA LEU A 139 1.77 -8.42 -1.62
C LEU A 139 3.20 -7.85 -1.67
N ILE A 140 4.18 -8.73 -1.81
CA ILE A 140 5.58 -8.37 -2.06
C ILE A 140 5.88 -8.70 -3.52
N VAL A 141 6.24 -7.67 -4.29
CA VAL A 141 6.69 -7.81 -5.68
C VAL A 141 8.22 -7.72 -5.69
N LEU A 142 8.86 -8.81 -6.09
CA LEU A 142 10.30 -8.92 -6.18
C LEU A 142 10.81 -8.30 -7.48
N ALA A 143 11.86 -7.49 -7.37
CA ALA A 143 12.53 -6.91 -8.53
C ALA A 143 13.04 -8.00 -9.50
N PRO A 144 13.02 -7.75 -10.82
CA PRO A 144 13.62 -8.66 -11.80
C PRO A 144 15.08 -8.96 -11.44
N ALA A 145 15.47 -10.23 -11.52
CA ALA A 145 16.81 -10.71 -11.19
C ALA A 145 17.31 -10.29 -9.79
N LEU A 146 16.40 -10.08 -8.82
CA LEU A 146 16.76 -9.78 -7.44
C LEU A 146 17.70 -10.86 -6.88
N PHE A 147 17.34 -12.11 -7.11
CA PHE A 147 18.08 -13.28 -6.67
C PHE A 147 18.88 -13.89 -7.83
N LYS A 148 20.13 -14.27 -7.54
CA LYS A 148 21.01 -14.94 -8.50
C LYS A 148 20.76 -16.43 -8.56
N ASP A 149 20.33 -17.01 -7.44
CA ASP A 149 20.01 -18.41 -7.30
C ASP A 149 18.82 -18.61 -6.36
N GLU A 150 18.32 -19.83 -6.31
CA GLU A 150 17.20 -20.22 -5.45
C GLU A 150 17.53 -20.10 -3.96
N ARG A 151 18.81 -20.23 -3.57
CA ARG A 151 19.23 -20.16 -2.17
C ARG A 151 19.01 -18.77 -1.58
N GLU A 152 19.31 -17.72 -2.34
CA GLU A 152 19.03 -16.35 -1.89
C GLU A 152 17.52 -16.13 -1.68
N SER A 153 16.68 -16.66 -2.57
CA SER A 153 15.22 -16.55 -2.44
C SER A 153 14.69 -17.33 -1.23
N GLN A 154 15.21 -18.53 -1.00
CA GLN A 154 14.81 -19.37 0.11
C GLN A 154 15.24 -18.78 1.46
N ALA A 155 16.43 -18.20 1.53
CA ALA A 155 16.90 -17.48 2.72
C ALA A 155 16.01 -16.27 3.05
N LEU A 156 15.48 -15.56 2.05
CA LEU A 156 14.49 -14.50 2.31
C LEU A 156 13.19 -15.09 2.89
N VAL A 157 12.66 -16.15 2.27
CA VAL A 157 11.41 -16.79 2.73
C VAL A 157 11.54 -17.26 4.17
N GLU A 158 12.62 -17.95 4.53
CA GLU A 158 12.90 -18.38 5.89
C GLU A 158 12.94 -17.20 6.87
N LYS A 159 13.57 -16.09 6.50
CA LYS A 159 13.62 -14.90 7.35
C LYS A 159 12.26 -14.20 7.46
N LEU A 160 11.47 -14.17 6.39
CA LEU A 160 10.11 -13.62 6.43
C LEU A 160 9.21 -14.44 7.35
N GLU A 161 9.31 -15.76 7.34
CA GLU A 161 8.56 -16.62 8.26
C GLU A 161 8.84 -16.25 9.72
N VAL A 162 10.11 -16.09 10.11
CA VAL A 162 10.48 -15.64 11.47
C VAL A 162 9.86 -14.28 11.81
N ILE A 163 9.88 -13.32 10.87
CA ILE A 163 9.27 -12.00 11.07
C ILE A 163 7.75 -12.12 11.23
N TYR A 164 7.09 -12.93 10.39
CA TYR A 164 5.64 -13.13 10.44
C TYR A 164 5.19 -13.90 11.68
N GLU A 165 5.97 -14.85 12.18
CA GLU A 165 5.75 -15.48 13.47
C GLU A 165 5.76 -14.44 14.59
N HIS A 166 6.77 -13.56 14.62
CA HIS A 166 6.81 -12.47 15.59
C HIS A 166 5.62 -11.51 15.47
N ILE A 167 5.18 -11.17 14.25
CA ILE A 167 3.99 -10.33 14.05
C ILE A 167 2.73 -11.04 14.58
N ARG A 168 2.58 -12.35 14.33
CA ARG A 168 1.42 -13.14 14.79
C ARG A 168 1.30 -13.22 16.31
N ILE A 169 2.41 -13.11 17.05
CA ILE A 169 2.37 -13.02 18.52
C ILE A 169 1.55 -11.81 18.98
N PHE A 170 1.68 -10.67 18.30
CA PHE A 170 0.96 -9.44 18.63
C PHE A 170 -0.36 -9.29 17.87
N GLN A 171 -0.47 -9.89 16.69
CA GLN A 171 -1.62 -9.84 15.79
C GLN A 171 -1.97 -11.24 15.29
N PRO A 172 -2.70 -12.06 16.08
CA PRO A 172 -2.97 -13.47 15.72
C PRO A 172 -3.73 -13.66 14.41
N THR A 173 -4.49 -12.65 13.98
CA THR A 173 -5.23 -12.64 12.71
C THR A 173 -4.41 -12.14 11.52
N PHE A 174 -3.12 -11.85 11.72
CA PHE A 174 -2.23 -11.35 10.67
C PHE A 174 -2.09 -12.37 9.53
N GLN A 175 -2.34 -11.91 8.31
CA GLN A 175 -2.14 -12.68 7.09
C GLN A 175 -0.81 -12.29 6.47
N GLN A 176 0.03 -13.30 6.20
CA GLN A 176 1.30 -13.09 5.53
C GLN A 176 1.11 -12.58 4.11
N ALA A 177 2.04 -11.76 3.64
CA ALA A 177 1.99 -11.26 2.27
C ALA A 177 2.18 -12.39 1.27
N SER A 178 1.50 -12.29 0.12
CA SER A 178 1.87 -13.10 -1.05
C SER A 178 3.19 -12.59 -1.62
N LEU A 179 4.00 -13.48 -2.18
CA LEU A 179 5.28 -13.15 -2.83
C LEU A 179 5.17 -13.46 -4.33
N ILE A 180 5.63 -12.55 -5.18
CA ILE A 180 5.65 -12.77 -6.63
C ILE A 180 6.82 -12.05 -7.30
N GLN A 181 7.37 -12.65 -8.36
CA GLN A 181 8.30 -11.95 -9.24
C GLN A 181 7.58 -10.89 -10.07
N PHE A 182 8.23 -9.77 -10.32
CA PHE A 182 7.65 -8.70 -11.15
C PHE A 182 7.17 -9.21 -12.52
N ASP A 183 7.93 -10.11 -13.16
CA ASP A 183 7.62 -10.62 -14.49
C ASP A 183 6.41 -11.56 -14.50
N GLU A 184 6.14 -12.23 -13.37
CA GLU A 184 5.02 -13.15 -13.17
C GLU A 184 3.72 -12.43 -12.81
N LEU A 185 3.78 -11.12 -12.54
CA LEU A 185 2.60 -10.31 -12.26
C LEU A 185 1.77 -10.11 -13.54
N THR A 186 0.88 -11.06 -13.81
CA THR A 186 -0.06 -11.07 -14.94
C THR A 186 -1.45 -10.54 -14.54
N PRO A 187 -2.31 -10.18 -15.51
CA PRO A 187 -3.70 -9.82 -15.24
C PRO A 187 -4.47 -10.93 -14.48
N GLU A 188 -4.23 -12.20 -14.84
CA GLU A 188 -4.88 -13.35 -14.21
C GLU A 188 -4.47 -13.50 -12.75
N TYR A 189 -3.17 -13.39 -12.46
CA TYR A 189 -2.68 -13.37 -11.08
C TYR A 189 -3.34 -12.24 -10.30
N TRP A 190 -3.37 -11.04 -10.89
CA TRP A 190 -3.92 -9.86 -10.26
C TRP A 190 -5.41 -10.01 -9.90
N GLU A 191 -6.23 -10.52 -10.82
CA GLU A 191 -7.65 -10.79 -10.54
C GLU A 191 -7.82 -11.79 -9.39
N ASN A 192 -7.02 -12.87 -9.37
CA ASN A 192 -7.06 -13.86 -8.31
C ASN A 192 -6.62 -13.28 -6.96
N TYR A 193 -5.55 -12.47 -6.97
CA TYR A 193 -5.10 -11.74 -5.81
C TYR A 193 -6.19 -10.82 -5.25
N GLN A 194 -6.85 -10.03 -6.09
CA GLN A 194 -7.94 -9.14 -5.67
C GLN A 194 -9.13 -9.89 -5.05
N ARG A 195 -9.47 -11.08 -5.58
CA ARG A 195 -10.52 -11.94 -5.00
C ARG A 195 -10.11 -12.53 -3.66
N SER A 196 -8.81 -12.74 -3.45
CA SER A 196 -8.24 -13.32 -2.22
C SER A 196 -8.16 -12.32 -1.07
N LEU A 197 -8.09 -11.02 -1.39
CA LEU A 197 -8.05 -9.98 -0.37
C LEU A 197 -9.33 -10.01 0.47
N PRO A 198 -9.21 -9.98 1.81
CA PRO A 198 -10.38 -9.88 2.66
C PRO A 198 -11.15 -8.63 2.24
N VAL A 199 -12.43 -8.81 1.89
CA VAL A 199 -13.33 -7.67 1.77
C VAL A 199 -13.37 -7.06 3.15
N LEU A 200 -12.67 -5.95 3.36
CA LEU A 200 -12.82 -5.13 4.56
C LEU A 200 -14.28 -4.67 4.57
N VAL A 201 -15.13 -5.46 5.22
CA VAL A 201 -16.51 -5.09 5.51
C VAL A 201 -16.38 -3.90 6.43
N SER A 202 -16.74 -2.71 5.92
CA SER A 202 -16.90 -1.53 6.75
C SER A 202 -17.71 -1.96 7.98
N PRO A 203 -17.24 -1.68 9.21
CA PRO A 203 -18.03 -1.97 10.39
C PRO A 203 -19.43 -1.38 10.19
N THR A 204 -20.42 -2.22 10.46
CA THR A 204 -21.84 -1.95 10.32
C THR A 204 -22.14 -0.53 10.78
N ARG A 205 -22.60 0.30 9.83
CA ARG A 205 -23.02 1.68 10.09
C ARG A 205 -23.91 1.70 11.33
N HIS A 206 -23.40 2.28 12.43
CA HIS A 206 -24.29 2.73 13.49
C HIS A 206 -25.17 3.81 12.86
N ARG A 207 -26.45 3.49 12.67
CA ARG A 207 -27.47 4.45 12.28
C ARG A 207 -27.55 5.50 13.39
N LEU A 208 -26.94 6.65 13.16
CA LEU A 208 -27.08 7.83 14.02
C LEU A 208 -27.65 9.00 13.23
N PHE A 209 -28.66 8.78 12.39
CA PHE A 209 -29.61 9.82 11.99
C PHE A 209 -30.97 9.16 11.72
N VAL A 210 -31.88 9.33 12.68
CA VAL A 210 -33.33 9.39 12.48
C VAL A 210 -33.66 10.85 12.20
#